data_AF-U2IXC0-F1
#
_entry.id   AF-U2IXC0-F1
#
_cell.length_a   1.000
_cell.length_b   1.000
_cell.length_c   1.000
_cell.angle_alpha   90.00
_cell.angle_beta   90.00
_cell.angle_gamma   90.00
#
_symmetry.space_group_name_H-M   'P 1'
#
loop_
_entity.id
_entity.type
_entity.pdbx_description
1 polymer ?
#
loop_
_entity_poly.entity_id
_entity_poly.type
_entity_poly.pdbx_seq_one_letter_code
_entity_poly.pdbx_strand_id
1 'polypeptide(L)'
;MSLLADNMRFLRGRRGLSQQRVADDLIITRSRYAKYEEGASEPPIELLQRISRYFHVSIDLLVGIDLQRSRIEELLKLPDYRMVLPVK
;
A
#
# COMPACT_ATOMS: atom_id res chain seq x y z
N MET A 1 4.61 4.79 -13.87
CA MET A 1 3.49 4.76 -12.89
C MET A 1 3.98 5.49 -11.64
N SER A 2 3.10 5.94 -10.75
CA SER A 2 3.56 6.59 -9.51
C SER A 2 4.11 5.55 -8.53
N LEU A 3 5.02 5.97 -7.65
CA LEU A 3 5.62 5.09 -6.64
C LEU A 3 4.56 4.40 -5.76
N LEU A 4 3.52 5.16 -5.38
CA LEU A 4 2.37 4.64 -4.65
C LEU A 4 1.64 3.55 -5.43
N ALA A 5 1.39 3.76 -6.73
CA ALA A 5 0.68 2.80 -7.57
C ALA A 5 1.44 1.47 -7.70
N ASP A 6 2.76 1.55 -7.89
CA ASP A 6 3.64 0.38 -7.97
C ASP A 6 3.71 -0.35 -6.64
N ASN A 7 3.82 0.37 -5.52
CA ASN A 7 3.79 -0.19 -4.17
C ASN A 7 2.47 -0.88 -3.84
N MET A 8 1.33 -0.29 -4.19
CA MET A 8 0.01 -0.90 -4.00
C MET A 8 -0.11 -2.22 -4.78
N ARG A 9 0.29 -2.21 -6.06
CA ARG A 9 0.30 -3.42 -6.91
C ARG A 9 1.22 -4.48 -6.32
N PHE A 10 2.42 -4.10 -5.90
CA PHE A 10 3.41 -5.01 -5.32
C PHE A 10 2.88 -5.66 -4.03
N LEU A 11 2.36 -4.87 -3.09
CA LEU A 11 1.82 -5.36 -1.81
C LEU A 11 0.62 -6.28 -2.02
N ARG A 12 -0.28 -5.93 -2.95
CA ARG A 12 -1.39 -6.80 -3.35
C ARG A 12 -0.89 -8.12 -3.92
N GLY A 13 0.07 -8.07 -4.84
CA GLY A 13 0.68 -9.24 -5.47
C GLY A 13 1.35 -10.18 -4.46
N ARG A 14 2.08 -9.62 -3.49
CA ARG A 14 2.74 -10.37 -2.41
C ARG A 14 1.75 -11.15 -1.54
N ARG A 15 0.53 -10.64 -1.38
CA ARG A 15 -0.55 -11.32 -0.64
C ARG A 15 -1.40 -12.25 -1.51
N GLY A 16 -1.15 -12.35 -2.81
CA GLY A 16 -1.92 -13.17 -3.73
C GLY A 16 -3.38 -12.70 -3.93
N LEU A 17 -3.65 -11.42 -3.71
CA LEU A 17 -5.02 -10.88 -3.71
C LEU A 17 -5.42 -10.33 -5.08
N SER A 18 -6.68 -10.49 -5.45
CA SER A 18 -7.26 -9.84 -6.63
C SER A 18 -7.57 -8.36 -6.34
N GLN A 19 -7.64 -7.53 -7.38
CA GLN A 19 -8.07 -6.13 -7.24
C GLN A 19 -9.48 -6.02 -6.65
N GLN A 20 -10.37 -6.95 -7.00
CA GLN A 20 -11.72 -7.02 -6.45
C GLN A 20 -11.66 -7.23 -4.94
N ARG A 21 -10.87 -8.21 -4.48
CA ARG A 21 -10.76 -8.53 -3.06
C ARG A 21 -10.28 -7.34 -2.22
N VAL A 22 -9.24 -6.65 -2.68
CA VAL A 22 -8.74 -5.46 -1.98
C VAL A 22 -9.76 -4.32 -2.00
N ALA A 23 -10.46 -4.13 -3.12
CA ALA A 23 -11.51 -3.12 -3.22
C ALA A 23 -12.66 -3.39 -2.25
N ASP A 24 -13.10 -4.65 -2.12
CA ASP A 24 -14.15 -5.07 -1.20
C ASP A 24 -13.73 -4.83 0.26
N ASP A 25 -12.52 -5.26 0.63
CA ASP A 25 -11.96 -5.04 1.98
C ASP A 25 -11.78 -3.54 2.29
N LEU A 26 -11.46 -2.73 1.27
CA LEU A 26 -11.37 -1.27 1.35
C LEU A 26 -12.71 -0.57 1.07
N ILE A 27 -13.84 -1.26 1.00
CA ILE A 27 -15.19 -0.68 0.83
C ILE A 27 -15.20 0.39 -0.28
N ILE A 28 -14.62 0.06 -1.43
CA ILE A 28 -14.59 0.88 -2.66
C ILE A 28 -14.90 0.00 -3.86
N THR A 29 -15.22 0.61 -5.00
CA THR A 29 -15.42 -0.16 -6.23
C THR A 29 -14.08 -0.68 -6.77
N ARG A 30 -14.10 -1.85 -7.41
CA ARG A 30 -12.91 -2.40 -8.10
C ARG A 30 -12.31 -1.41 -9.10
N SER A 31 -13.14 -0.72 -9.88
CA SER A 31 -12.68 0.28 -10.85
C SER A 31 -11.93 1.43 -10.17
N ARG A 32 -12.41 1.88 -9.02
CA ARG A 32 -11.72 2.93 -8.23
C ARG A 32 -10.36 2.44 -7.73
N TYR A 33 -10.27 1.21 -7.23
CA TYR A 33 -9.00 0.62 -6.81
C TYR A 33 -8.02 0.44 -7.99
N ALA A 34 -8.51 -0.03 -9.14
CA ALA A 34 -7.70 -0.21 -10.34
C ALA A 34 -7.06 1.10 -10.80
N LYS A 35 -7.80 2.22 -10.79
CA LYS A 35 -7.25 3.54 -11.12
C LYS A 35 -6.08 3.94 -10.22
N TYR A 36 -6.07 3.53 -8.95
CA TYR A 36 -4.95 3.79 -8.04
C TYR A 36 -3.73 2.95 -8.39
N GLU A 37 -3.90 1.65 -8.66
CA GLU A 37 -2.77 0.81 -9.12
C GLU A 37 -2.27 1.20 -10.51
N GLU A 38 -3.13 1.74 -11.36
CA GLU A 38 -2.76 2.24 -12.68
C GLU A 38 -2.05 3.60 -12.62
N GLY A 39 -2.12 4.29 -11.47
CA GLY A 39 -1.62 5.66 -11.31
C GLY A 39 -2.47 6.70 -12.07
N ALA A 40 -3.69 6.35 -12.48
CA ALA A 40 -4.61 7.24 -13.18
C ALA A 40 -5.30 8.25 -12.25
N SER A 41 -5.32 7.96 -10.95
CA SER A 41 -5.78 8.89 -9.90
C SER A 41 -5.05 8.59 -8.60
N GLU A 42 -5.07 9.52 -7.65
CA GLU A 42 -4.53 9.29 -6.30
C GLU A 42 -5.66 9.05 -5.29
N PRO A 43 -5.45 8.17 -4.29
CA PRO A 43 -6.42 7.96 -3.23
C PRO A 43 -6.50 9.20 -2.32
N PRO A 44 -7.70 9.63 -1.89
CA PRO A 44 -7.82 10.67 -0.87
C PRO A 44 -7.17 10.21 0.44
N ILE A 45 -6.79 11.15 1.30
CA ILE A 45 -5.99 10.87 2.51
C ILE A 45 -6.65 9.83 3.42
N GLU A 46 -7.98 9.85 3.58
CA GLU A 46 -8.71 8.89 4.40
C GLU A 46 -8.60 7.47 3.82
N LEU A 47 -8.63 7.34 2.49
CA LEU A 47 -8.45 6.04 1.83
C LEU A 47 -6.99 5.60 1.89
N LEU A 48 -6.03 6.51 1.75
CA LEU A 48 -4.61 6.21 1.89
C LEU A 48 -4.28 5.68 3.30
N GLN A 49 -4.89 6.26 4.34
CA GLN A 49 -4.81 5.74 5.71
C GLN A 49 -5.39 4.33 5.84
N ARG A 50 -6.50 4.02 5.15
CA ARG A 50 -7.09 2.68 5.14
C ARG A 50 -6.21 1.67 4.38
N ILE A 51 -5.61 2.07 3.26
CA ILE A 51 -4.63 1.28 2.51
C ILE A 51 -3.42 0.98 3.39
N SER A 52 -2.90 1.98 4.10
CA SER A 52 -1.80 1.83 5.06
C SER A 52 -2.12 0.79 6.15
N ARG A 53 -3.30 0.88 6.78
CA ARG A 53 -3.77 -0.12 7.75
C ARG A 53 -3.92 -1.50 7.14
N TYR A 54 -4.56 -1.59 5.97
CA TYR A 54 -4.83 -2.85 5.28
C TYR A 54 -3.54 -3.61 4.97
N PHE A 55 -2.53 -2.91 4.46
CA PHE A 55 -1.24 -3.52 4.11
C PHE A 55 -0.26 -3.62 5.29
N HIS A 56 -0.56 -3.02 6.44
CA HIS A 56 0.36 -2.87 7.58
C HIS A 56 1.69 -2.20 7.18
N VAL A 57 1.60 -1.14 6.39
CA VAL A 57 2.74 -0.33 5.91
C VAL A 57 2.41 1.13 6.15
N SER A 58 3.37 1.91 6.68
CA SER A 58 3.14 3.35 6.90
C SER A 58 2.92 4.10 5.58
N ILE A 59 2.21 5.22 5.64
CA ILE A 59 1.99 6.06 4.45
C ILE A 59 3.33 6.54 3.88
N ASP A 60 4.26 6.94 4.75
CA ASP A 60 5.60 7.37 4.35
C ASP A 60 6.32 6.33 3.49
N LEU A 61 6.30 5.06 3.91
CA LEU A 61 6.86 3.96 3.12
C LEU A 61 6.10 3.73 1.81
N LEU A 62 4.77 3.86 1.80
CA LEU A 62 3.95 3.69 0.60
C LEU A 62 4.24 4.73 -0.48
N VAL A 63 4.63 5.95 -0.11
CA VAL A 63 4.81 7.07 -1.05
C VAL A 63 6.26 7.51 -1.23
N GLY A 64 7.17 7.11 -0.35
CA GLY A 64 8.56 7.58 -0.31
C GLY A 64 9.61 6.54 -0.73
N ILE A 65 9.28 5.25 -0.74
CA ILE A 65 10.25 4.17 -1.01
C ILE A 65 9.69 3.18 -2.05
N ASP A 66 10.54 2.72 -2.98
CA ASP A 66 10.22 1.61 -3.88
C ASP A 66 10.28 0.29 -3.11
N LEU A 67 9.11 -0.24 -2.75
CA LEU A 67 9.00 -1.48 -1.95
C LEU A 67 9.36 -2.73 -2.76
N GLN A 68 9.31 -2.68 -4.09
CA GLN A 68 9.70 -3.82 -4.93
C GLN A 68 11.22 -4.00 -4.97
N ARG A 69 11.96 -2.89 -5.04
CA ARG A 69 13.44 -2.89 -5.09
C ARG A 69 14.10 -2.89 -3.72
N SER A 70 13.37 -2.43 -2.71
CA SER A 70 13.85 -2.49 -1.34
C SER A 70 13.85 -3.93 -0.84
N ARG A 71 14.95 -4.37 -0.22
CA ARG A 71 14.95 -5.55 0.66
C ARG A 71 14.06 -5.22 1.85
N ILE A 72 12.75 -5.45 1.71
CA ILE A 72 11.77 -5.20 2.78
C ILE A 72 12.17 -5.95 4.05
N GLU A 73 12.78 -7.14 3.92
CA GLU A 73 13.31 -7.89 5.06
C GLU A 73 14.37 -7.11 5.86
N GLU A 74 15.02 -6.13 5.26
CA GLU A 74 16.03 -5.31 5.92
C GLU A 74 15.48 -3.99 6.43
N LEU A 75 14.56 -3.36 5.70
CA LEU A 75 13.82 -2.21 6.21
C LEU A 75 13.03 -2.56 7.48
N LEU A 76 12.46 -3.76 7.56
CA LEU A 76 11.79 -4.28 8.78
C LEU A 76 12.76 -4.57 9.94
N LYS A 77 14.07 -4.68 9.67
CA LYS A 77 15.12 -4.91 10.67
C LYS A 77 15.75 -3.62 11.18
N LEU A 78 15.53 -2.49 10.52
CA LEU A 78 16.11 -1.21 10.93
C LEU A 78 15.49 -0.72 12.25
N PRO A 79 16.29 -0.25 13.22
CA PRO A 79 15.83 0.20 14.53
C PRO A 79 14.75 1.29 14.44
N ASP A 80 14.90 2.23 13.50
CA ASP A 80 14.04 3.41 13.37
C ASP A 80 12.69 3.13 12.71
N TYR A 81 12.55 2.01 11.99
CA TYR A 81 11.30 1.61 11.34
C TYR A 81 10.44 0.69 12.21
N ARG A 82 10.88 0.36 13.44
CA ARG A 82 10.14 -0.49 14.39
C ARG A 82 9.01 0.23 15.13
N MET A 83 8.81 1.53 14.94
CA MET A 83 7.73 2.29 15.57
C MET A 83 6.99 3.17 14.58
N VAL A 84 6.17 2.55 13.73
CA VAL A 84 4.88 3.18 13.42
C VAL A 84 3.87 2.31 14.13
N LEU A 85 3.36 2.84 15.25
CA LEU A 85 2.50 2.18 16.23
C LEU A 85 1.57 1.13 15.62
N PRO A 86 1.29 0.01 16.32
CA PRO A 86 0.28 -0.93 15.87
C PRO A 86 -1.00 -0.14 15.62
N VAL A 87 -1.37 -0.02 14.35
CA VAL A 87 -2.64 0.59 13.99
C VAL A 87 -3.68 -0.44 14.40
N LYS A 88 -4.31 -0.20 15.56
CA LYS A 88 -5.41 -1.00 16.09
C LYS A 88 -6.56 -1.09 15.08
#